data_AF-A0A6I7LNI6-F1
#
_entry.id   AF-A0A6I7LNI6-F1
#
_cell.length_a   1.000
_cell.length_b   1.000
_cell.length_c   1.000
_cell.angle_alpha   90.00
_cell.angle_beta   90.00
_cell.angle_gamma   90.00
#
_symmetry.space_group_name_H-M   'P 1'
#
loop_
_entity.id
_entity.type
_entity.pdbx_description
1 polymer ?
#
loop_
_entity_poly.entity_id
_entity_poly.type
_entity_poly.pdbx_seq_one_letter_code
_entity_poly.pdbx_strand_id
1 'polypeptide(L)'
;MENSDPKSEYKDASDNIRHFQTVRFAQLTIFIAINVGLITALYGKPTPPPLVTCIILKSAGIVVSVLYWILQERTMLYWYHFMHRAVQLEEELGFKQYSTRPPAGWITGSNAVRLIYFAIILFWLLGLIWLT
;
A
#
# COMPACT_ATOMS: atom_id res chain seq x y z
N MET A 1 0.46 6.46 33.42
CA MET A 1 -0.29 6.02 32.23
C MET A 1 -1.57 5.44 32.78
N GLU A 2 -2.69 6.11 32.54
CA GLU A 2 -4.02 5.68 32.99
C GLU A 2 -4.25 4.25 32.49
N ASN A 3 -4.61 3.33 33.39
CA ASN A 3 -4.93 1.95 33.02
C ASN A 3 -6.17 1.98 32.12
N SER A 4 -5.98 2.09 30.81
CA SER A 4 -7.06 2.00 29.85
C SER A 4 -7.72 0.65 30.00
N ASP A 5 -9.04 0.64 30.23
CA ASP A 5 -9.86 -0.56 30.29
C ASP A 5 -9.52 -1.48 29.10
N PRO A 6 -9.11 -2.75 29.31
CA PRO A 6 -8.66 -3.62 28.22
C PRO A 6 -9.69 -3.73 27.09
N LYS A 7 -10.98 -3.62 27.41
CA LYS A 7 -12.06 -3.62 26.41
C LYS A 7 -12.06 -2.35 25.56
N SER A 8 -11.77 -1.19 26.14
CA SER A 8 -11.61 0.06 25.41
C SER A 8 -10.39 0.00 24.48
N GLU A 9 -9.26 -0.51 24.96
CA GLU A 9 -8.05 -0.68 24.15
C GLU A 9 -8.28 -1.66 22.98
N TYR A 10 -9.03 -2.75 23.21
CA TYR A 10 -9.38 -3.70 22.16
C TYR A 10 -10.22 -3.06 21.04
N LYS A 11 -11.14 -2.17 21.41
CA LYS A 11 -11.93 -1.39 20.44
C LYS A 11 -11.02 -0.47 19.63
N ASP A 12 -10.12 0.26 20.29
CA ASP A 12 -9.19 1.17 19.62
C ASP A 12 -8.25 0.43 18.68
N ALA A 13 -7.74 -0.75 19.08
CA ALA A 13 -6.94 -1.61 18.21
C ALA A 13 -7.73 -2.06 16.98
N SER A 14 -8.99 -2.46 17.16
CA SER A 14 -9.89 -2.87 16.08
C SER A 14 -10.19 -1.74 15.10
N ASP A 15 -10.43 -0.53 15.61
CA ASP A 15 -10.68 0.67 14.80
C ASP A 15 -9.42 1.09 14.03
N ASN A 16 -8.24 1.03 14.64
CA ASN A 16 -6.96 1.26 13.96
C ASN A 16 -6.69 0.24 12.85
N ILE A 17 -6.93 -1.06 13.10
CA ILE A 17 -6.82 -2.12 12.08
C ILE A 17 -7.68 -1.79 10.86
N ARG A 18 -8.94 -1.38 11.08
CA ARG A 18 -9.86 -0.99 10.00
C ARG A 18 -9.36 0.25 9.28
N HIS A 19 -8.97 1.28 10.03
CA HIS A 19 -8.45 2.52 9.48
C HIS A 19 -7.26 2.28 8.54
N PHE A 20 -6.24 1.52 8.97
CA PHE A 20 -5.09 1.24 8.13
C PHE A 20 -5.42 0.37 6.91
N GLN A 21 -6.43 -0.50 6.98
CA GLN A 21 -6.93 -1.18 5.77
C GLN A 21 -7.54 -0.19 4.77
N THR A 22 -8.36 0.75 5.25
CA THR A 22 -8.94 1.81 4.41
C THR A 22 -7.86 2.71 3.81
N VAL A 23 -6.86 3.11 4.59
CA VAL A 23 -5.72 3.93 4.12
C VAL A 23 -4.97 3.21 2.99
N ARG A 24 -4.67 1.91 3.14
CA ARG A 24 -4.00 1.12 2.09
C ARG A 24 -4.80 1.08 0.80
N PHE A 25 -6.12 0.91 0.90
CA PHE A 25 -7.01 0.92 -0.26
C PHE A 25 -7.00 2.30 -0.95
N ALA A 26 -7.13 3.38 -0.18
CA ALA A 26 -7.10 4.74 -0.72
C ALA A 26 -5.74 5.08 -1.36
N GLN A 27 -4.63 4.69 -0.74
CA GLN A 27 -3.29 4.84 -1.30
C GLN A 27 -3.16 4.15 -2.66
N LEU A 28 -3.68 2.92 -2.79
CA LEU A 28 -3.68 2.20 -4.06
C LEU A 28 -4.49 2.92 -5.14
N THR A 29 -5.65 3.49 -4.81
CA THR A 29 -6.46 4.27 -5.75
C THR A 29 -5.71 5.50 -6.27
N ILE A 30 -5.12 6.29 -5.37
CA ILE A 30 -4.36 7.49 -5.75
C ILE A 30 -3.14 7.09 -6.58
N PHE A 31 -2.45 6.03 -6.17
CA PHE A 31 -1.31 5.50 -6.92
C PHE A 31 -1.68 5.11 -8.36
N ILE A 32 -2.78 4.38 -8.55
CA ILE A 32 -3.27 4.02 -9.89
C ILE A 32 -3.62 5.29 -10.68
N ALA A 33 -4.33 6.25 -10.08
CA ALA A 33 -4.71 7.48 -10.76
C ALA A 33 -3.50 8.29 -11.24
N ILE A 34 -2.46 8.44 -10.40
CA ILE A 34 -1.22 9.13 -10.78
C ILE A 34 -0.54 8.39 -11.94
N ASN A 35 -0.43 7.06 -11.87
CA ASN A 35 0.22 6.29 -12.95
C ASN A 35 -0.53 6.37 -14.27
N VAL A 36 -1.87 6.27 -14.24
CA VAL A 36 -2.70 6.47 -15.43
C VAL A 36 -2.49 7.88 -15.97
N GLY A 37 -2.49 8.90 -15.12
CA GLY A 37 -2.21 10.28 -15.53
C GLY A 37 -0.85 10.45 -16.20
N LEU A 38 0.21 9.85 -15.66
CA LEU A 38 1.55 9.87 -16.26
C LEU A 38 1.60 9.14 -17.61
N ILE A 39 0.95 7.97 -17.71
CA ILE A 39 0.85 7.20 -18.97
C ILE A 39 0.07 8.01 -20.01
N THR A 40 -1.06 8.62 -19.66
CA THR A 40 -1.82 9.49 -20.55
C THR A 40 -1.03 10.74 -20.95
N ALA A 41 -0.24 11.32 -20.06
CA ALA A 41 0.61 12.46 -20.40
C ALA A 41 1.72 12.10 -21.40
N LEU A 42 2.27 10.88 -21.31
CA LEU A 42 3.31 10.38 -22.23
C LEU A 42 2.76 9.92 -23.58
N TYR A 43 1.65 9.17 -23.58
CA TYR A 43 1.17 8.43 -24.75
C TYR A 43 -0.24 8.82 -25.21
N GLY A 44 -0.87 9.80 -24.55
CA GLY A 44 -2.23 10.23 -24.88
C GLY A 44 -2.33 11.11 -26.13
N LYS A 45 -1.20 11.50 -26.74
CA LYS A 45 -1.15 12.31 -27.96
C LYS A 45 -0.43 11.53 -29.08
N PRO A 46 -0.79 11.75 -30.36
CA PRO A 46 -0.15 11.07 -31.49
C PRO A 46 1.32 11.46 -31.68
N THR A 47 1.65 12.71 -31.35
CA THR A 47 3.01 13.23 -31.42
C THR A 47 3.72 12.99 -30.08
N PRO A 48 4.89 12.32 -30.08
CA PRO A 48 5.62 12.07 -28.85
C PRO A 48 6.06 13.40 -28.20
N PRO A 49 6.11 13.47 -26.86
CA PRO A 49 6.67 14.63 -26.17
C PRO A 49 8.16 14.79 -26.49
N PRO A 50 8.74 15.98 -26.24
CA PRO A 50 10.19 16.16 -26.29
C PRO A 50 10.90 15.17 -25.37
N LEU A 51 12.08 14.70 -25.79
CA LEU A 51 12.88 13.69 -25.06
C LEU A 51 13.07 14.05 -23.58
N VAL A 52 13.35 15.32 -23.28
CA VAL A 52 13.52 15.82 -21.91
C VAL A 52 12.25 15.62 -21.09
N THR A 53 11.09 15.94 -21.66
CA THR A 53 9.78 15.73 -21.01
C THR A 53 9.51 14.24 -20.78
N CYS A 54 9.85 13.38 -21.74
CA CYS A 54 9.74 11.92 -21.59
C CYS A 54 10.56 11.40 -20.41
N ILE A 55 11.83 11.82 -20.30
CA ILE A 55 12.72 11.43 -19.21
C ILE A 55 12.17 11.89 -17.86
N ILE A 56 11.73 13.15 -17.76
CA ILE A 56 11.15 13.70 -16.52
C ILE A 56 9.92 12.90 -16.08
N LEU A 57 8.97 12.65 -16.99
CA LEU A 57 7.73 11.93 -16.66
C LEU A 57 7.98 10.47 -16.29
N LYS A 58 8.86 9.77 -17.01
CA LYS A 58 9.25 8.39 -16.68
C LYS A 58 9.96 8.32 -15.32
N SER A 59 10.85 9.28 -15.03
CA SER A 59 11.53 9.39 -13.74
C SER A 59 10.55 9.68 -12.59
N ALA A 60 9.57 10.56 -12.82
CA ALA A 60 8.49 10.83 -11.87
C ALA A 60 7.68 9.56 -11.56
N GLY A 61 7.39 8.73 -12.57
CA GLY A 61 6.74 7.44 -12.39
C GLY A 61 7.49 6.50 -11.45
N ILE A 62 8.83 6.40 -11.58
CA ILE A 62 9.66 5.61 -10.66
C ILE A 62 9.59 6.16 -9.24
N VAL A 63 9.80 7.47 -9.08
CA VAL A 63 9.81 8.13 -7.76
C VAL A 63 8.47 7.93 -7.05
N VAL A 64 7.35 8.21 -7.73
CA VAL A 64 6.01 7.99 -7.18
C VAL A 64 5.82 6.53 -6.77
N SER A 65 6.24 5.58 -7.61
CA SER A 65 6.05 4.15 -7.33
C SER A 65 6.85 3.67 -6.14
N VAL A 66 8.10 4.12 -5.98
CA VAL A 66 8.92 3.81 -4.80
C VAL A 66 8.33 4.45 -3.54
N LEU A 67 7.89 5.72 -3.61
CA LEU A 67 7.30 6.41 -2.48
C LEU A 67 6.03 5.69 -1.98
N TYR A 68 5.12 5.34 -2.89
CA TYR A 68 3.89 4.64 -2.51
C TYR A 68 4.15 3.20 -2.04
N TRP A 69 5.17 2.52 -2.58
CA TRP A 69 5.60 1.24 -2.00
C TRP A 69 5.99 1.43 -0.54
N ILE A 70 6.85 2.42 -0.23
CA ILE A 70 7.31 2.68 1.14
C ILE A 70 6.11 2.99 2.06
N LEU A 71 5.17 3.81 1.61
CA LEU A 71 3.95 4.12 2.36
C LEU A 71 3.11 2.87 2.63
N GLN A 72 2.98 1.98 1.66
CA GLN A 72 2.29 0.70 1.81
C GLN A 72 2.96 -0.20 2.85
N GLU A 73 4.29 -0.33 2.82
CA GLU A 73 5.04 -1.15 3.80
C GLU A 73 4.91 -0.57 5.22
N ARG A 74 5.04 0.75 5.36
CA ARG A 74 4.85 1.42 6.65
C ARG A 74 3.44 1.19 7.19
N THR A 75 2.43 1.31 6.35
CA THR A 75 1.04 1.08 6.75
C THR A 75 0.78 -0.37 7.14
N MET A 76 1.43 -1.33 6.47
CA MET A 76 1.38 -2.74 6.87
C MET A 76 2.02 -2.98 8.24
N LEU A 77 3.15 -2.35 8.53
CA LEU A 77 3.79 -2.48 9.85
C LEU A 77 2.86 -1.99 10.98
N TYR A 78 2.20 -0.84 10.80
CA TYR A 78 1.20 -0.37 11.77
C TYR A 78 0.03 -1.34 11.90
N TRP A 79 -0.49 -1.84 10.78
CA TRP A 79 -1.56 -2.83 10.80
C TRP A 79 -1.16 -4.11 11.56
N TYR A 80 0.04 -4.63 11.35
CA TYR A 80 0.53 -5.81 12.07
C TYR A 80 0.70 -5.55 13.56
N HIS A 81 1.17 -4.37 13.94
CA HIS A 81 1.30 -3.97 15.34
C HIS A 81 -0.07 -4.01 16.05
N PHE A 82 -1.09 -3.33 15.50
CA PHE A 82 -2.43 -3.34 16.10
C PHE A 82 -3.11 -4.70 16.05
N MET A 83 -2.89 -5.48 14.98
CA MET A 83 -3.39 -6.85 14.88
C MET A 83 -2.81 -7.74 15.99
N HIS A 84 -1.50 -7.66 16.23
CA HIS A 84 -0.86 -8.43 17.28
C HIS A 84 -1.37 -8.02 18.67
N ARG A 85 -1.53 -6.71 18.91
CA ARG A 85 -2.09 -6.22 20.18
C ARG A 85 -3.54 -6.65 20.38
N ALA A 86 -4.37 -6.60 19.33
CA ALA A 86 -5.75 -7.08 19.40
C ALA A 86 -5.81 -8.55 19.78
N VAL A 87 -4.96 -9.41 19.19
CA VAL A 87 -4.88 -10.85 19.54
C VAL A 87 -4.51 -11.06 21.00
N GLN A 88 -3.54 -10.32 21.55
CA GLN A 88 -3.19 -10.40 22.97
C GLN A 88 -4.38 -10.06 23.88
N LEU A 89 -5.11 -8.99 23.55
CA LEU A 89 -6.29 -8.56 24.30
C LEU A 89 -7.45 -9.57 24.21
N GLU A 90 -7.54 -10.34 23.11
CA GLU A 90 -8.53 -11.42 23.01
C GLU A 90 -8.30 -12.54 24.01
N GLU A 91 -7.03 -12.87 24.31
CA GLU A 91 -6.67 -13.87 25.30
C GLU A 91 -7.11 -13.45 26.71
N GLU A 92 -6.98 -12.16 27.03
CA GLU A 92 -7.40 -11.58 28.31
C GLU A 92 -8.93 -11.47 28.44
N LEU A 93 -9.61 -11.11 27.36
CA LEU A 93 -11.06 -10.82 27.36
C LEU A 93 -11.94 -12.03 26.98
N GLY A 94 -11.34 -13.12 26.52
CA GLY A 94 -12.06 -14.32 26.06
C GLY A 94 -12.70 -14.18 24.68
N PHE A 95 -12.27 -13.21 23.87
CA PHE A 95 -12.72 -13.05 22.49
C PHE A 95 -11.90 -13.93 21.53
N LYS A 96 -12.35 -14.06 20.27
CA LYS A 96 -11.73 -14.96 19.27
C LYS A 96 -11.76 -14.43 17.83
N GLN A 97 -12.03 -13.14 17.62
CA GLN A 97 -12.25 -12.57 16.29
C GLN A 97 -10.98 -12.54 15.42
N TYR A 98 -9.84 -12.18 16.01
CA TYR A 98 -8.56 -12.05 15.31
C TYR A 98 -7.67 -13.28 15.47
N SER A 99 -7.67 -13.90 16.65
CA SER A 99 -6.87 -15.08 16.99
C SER A 99 -7.24 -16.33 16.19
N THR A 100 -8.50 -16.48 15.78
CA THR A 100 -8.98 -17.64 15.02
C THR A 100 -9.01 -17.42 13.51
N ARG A 101 -8.45 -16.30 13.03
CA ARG A 101 -8.43 -15.99 11.60
C ARG A 101 -7.66 -17.09 10.85
N PRO A 102 -8.20 -17.61 9.72
CA PRO A 102 -7.48 -18.62 8.94
C PRO A 102 -6.12 -18.09 8.48
N PRO A 103 -5.06 -18.92 8.55
CA PRO A 103 -3.74 -18.50 8.14
C PRO A 103 -3.77 -18.11 6.67
N ALA A 104 -3.21 -16.94 6.36
CA ALA A 104 -3.04 -16.54 4.98
C ALA A 104 -1.93 -17.41 4.38
N GLY A 105 -2.24 -18.17 3.31
CA GLY A 105 -1.25 -18.92 2.54
C GLY A 105 -0.31 -18.00 1.77
N TRP A 106 0.25 -18.46 0.66
CA TRP A 106 1.21 -17.65 -0.10
C TRP A 106 0.52 -16.51 -0.89
N ILE A 107 -0.74 -16.74 -1.28
CA ILE A 107 -1.60 -15.76 -1.96
C ILE A 107 -2.23 -14.87 -0.89
N THR A 108 -1.51 -13.83 -0.50
CA THR A 108 -2.01 -12.81 0.42
C THR A 108 -2.28 -11.51 -0.34
N GLY A 109 -3.26 -10.73 0.12
CA GLY A 109 -3.51 -9.39 -0.43
C GLY A 109 -2.29 -8.48 -0.36
N SER A 110 -1.45 -8.63 0.68
CA SER A 110 -0.19 -7.89 0.81
C SER A 110 0.81 -8.25 -0.29
N ASN A 111 0.99 -9.54 -0.60
CA ASN A 111 1.88 -9.98 -1.67
C ASN A 111 1.37 -9.56 -3.05
N ALA A 112 0.06 -9.62 -3.28
CA ALA A 112 -0.54 -9.15 -4.53
C ALA A 112 -0.27 -7.64 -4.74
N VAL A 113 -0.44 -6.82 -3.71
CA VAL A 113 -0.15 -5.38 -3.81
C VAL A 113 1.34 -5.10 -4.00
N ARG A 114 2.24 -5.83 -3.31
CA ARG A 114 3.70 -5.73 -3.56
C ARG A 114 4.05 -6.06 -5.01
N LEU A 115 3.44 -7.09 -5.58
CA LEU A 115 3.65 -7.47 -6.98
C LEU A 115 3.20 -6.35 -7.93
N ILE A 116 2.08 -5.68 -7.66
CA ILE A 116 1.62 -4.53 -8.46
C ILE A 116 2.64 -3.39 -8.41
N TYR A 117 3.12 -3.01 -7.22
CA TYR A 117 4.15 -1.98 -7.10
C TYR A 117 5.44 -2.37 -7.83
N PHE A 118 5.88 -3.62 -7.70
CA PHE A 118 7.04 -4.14 -8.42
C PHE A 118 6.87 -4.08 -9.93
N ALA A 119 5.74 -4.53 -10.45
CA ALA A 119 5.46 -4.51 -11.88
C ALA A 119 5.47 -3.07 -12.43
N ILE A 120 4.92 -2.11 -11.70
CA ILE A 120 4.87 -0.70 -12.14
C ILE A 120 6.26 -0.04 -12.05
N ILE A 121 7.06 -0.32 -11.01
CA ILE A 121 8.46 0.15 -10.96
C ILE A 121 9.24 -0.42 -12.14
N LEU A 122 9.10 -1.72 -12.41
CA LEU A 122 9.77 -2.37 -13.53
C LEU A 122 9.32 -1.79 -14.88
N PHE A 123 8.02 -1.52 -15.04
CA PHE A 123 7.48 -0.85 -16.21
C PHE A 123 8.17 0.50 -16.46
N TRP A 124 8.32 1.34 -15.42
CA TRP A 124 8.98 2.64 -15.57
C TRP A 124 10.49 2.52 -15.82
N LEU A 125 11.17 1.57 -15.18
CA LEU A 125 12.60 1.30 -15.41
C LEU A 125 12.85 0.84 -16.85
N LEU A 126 12.07 -0.11 -17.34
CA LEU A 126 12.14 -0.56 -18.74
C LEU A 126 11.80 0.60 -19.69
N GLY A 127 10.80 1.41 -19.33
CA GLY A 127 10.46 2.62 -20.07
C GLY A 127 11.60 3.62 -20.16
N LEU A 128 12.46 3.77 -19.15
CA LEU A 128 13.65 4.63 -19.24
C LEU A 128 14.74 4.07 -20.15
N ILE A 129 14.92 2.75 -20.15
CA ILE A 129 15.90 2.08 -21.02
C ILE A 129 15.51 2.25 -22.50
N TRP A 130 14.21 2.13 -22.78
CA TRP A 130 13.66 2.36 -24.12
C TRP A 130 13.31 3.84 -24.29
N LEU A 131 14.30 4.64 -24.71
CA LEU A 131 14.15 6.07 -25.05
C LEU A 131 13.42 6.34 -26.38
N THR A 132 12.68 5.35 -26.88
CA THR A 132 11.76 5.49 -28.02
C THR A 132 10.55 6.34 -27.65
#